data_AF-A0A497KA23-F1
#
_entry.id   AF-A0A497KA23-F1
#
_cell.length_a   1.000
_cell.length_b   1.000
_cell.length_c   1.000
_cell.angle_alpha   90.00
_cell.angle_beta   90.00
_cell.angle_gamma   90.00
#
_symmetry.space_group_name_H-M   'P 1'
#
loop_
_entity.id
_entity.type
_entity.pdbx_description
1 polymer ?
#
loop_
_entity_poly.entity_id
_entity_poly.type
_entity_poly.pdbx_seq_one_letter_code
_entity_poly.pdbx_strand_id
1 'polypeptide(L)'
;MDQEEIDRRFLQRCINSWAHFVDKRLQLGKGRDDPIYMKKNLHIVDKLKEFIDEWRSRGYPETESIKWAERLVERANSGATSIEPYRGEIGREKFFDIIKGRRSIRIFLPKPVEEEKLKKLVEAALWAPSGCNQQPLDFIIITDPEKVRWAAEVADKKFLPYSPAMIIVVADTRRTETADDVTKPKELRDKPGPVEGYDTGAAVQNMLLAAHHLGLGTCWIGANKSKGEAKLVRLLGLPEFFVITAFVQVGYPAVIPPPPPRRSVEECIHWLR
;
A
#
# COMPACT_ATOMS: atom_id res chain seq x y z
N MET A 1 -20.96 -1.92 1.67
CA MET A 1 -20.65 -0.49 1.45
C MET A 1 -21.80 0.09 0.63
N ASP A 2 -22.30 1.25 1.01
CA ASP A 2 -23.31 1.99 0.24
C ASP A 2 -22.67 2.77 -0.93
N GLN A 3 -23.51 3.34 -1.81
CA GLN A 3 -23.05 4.09 -2.98
C GLN A 3 -22.30 5.38 -2.61
N GLU A 4 -22.66 6.01 -1.49
CA GLU A 4 -22.00 7.23 -1.02
C GLU A 4 -20.54 6.96 -0.65
N GLU A 5 -20.27 5.86 0.06
CA GLU A 5 -18.92 5.42 0.38
C GLU A 5 -18.11 5.08 -0.88
N ILE A 6 -18.76 4.51 -1.89
CA ILE A 6 -18.13 4.22 -3.19
C ILE A 6 -17.68 5.52 -3.87
N ASP A 7 -18.57 6.50 -3.96
CA ASP A 7 -18.30 7.80 -4.60
C ASP A 7 -17.24 8.59 -3.83
N ARG A 8 -17.30 8.57 -2.50
CA ARG A 8 -16.29 9.17 -1.62
C ARG A 8 -14.92 8.59 -1.88
N ARG A 9 -14.79 7.25 -1.93
CA ARG A 9 -13.50 6.59 -2.21
C ARG A 9 -12.97 6.90 -3.61
N PHE A 10 -13.85 7.02 -4.60
CA PHE A 10 -13.48 7.39 -5.97
C PHE A 10 -12.93 8.82 -6.04
N LEU A 11 -13.61 9.77 -5.39
CA LEU A 11 -13.20 11.17 -5.39
C LEU A 11 -11.86 11.35 -4.66
N GLN A 12 -11.66 10.69 -3.52
CA GLN A 12 -10.38 10.71 -2.79
C GLN A 12 -9.21 10.22 -3.66
N ARG A 13 -9.43 9.17 -4.46
CA ARG A 13 -8.46 8.62 -5.42
C ARG A 13 -8.08 9.64 -6.50
N CYS A 14 -9.07 10.35 -7.05
CA CYS A 14 -8.83 11.41 -8.02
C CYS A 14 -7.94 12.51 -7.41
N ILE A 15 -8.30 12.98 -6.21
CA ILE A 15 -7.52 14.00 -5.50
C ILE A 15 -6.08 13.55 -5.27
N ASN A 16 -5.87 12.32 -4.76
CA ASN A 16 -4.53 11.78 -4.54
C ASN A 16 -3.70 11.73 -5.82
N SER A 17 -4.30 11.31 -6.93
CA SER A 17 -3.61 11.17 -8.22
C SER A 17 -3.19 12.53 -8.78
N TRP A 18 -4.10 13.52 -8.75
CA TRP A 18 -3.80 14.88 -9.21
C TRP A 18 -2.79 15.58 -8.30
N ALA A 19 -2.90 15.41 -6.97
CA ALA A 19 -1.91 15.87 -6.01
C ALA A 19 -0.53 15.26 -6.28
N HIS A 20 -0.46 13.95 -6.54
CA HIS A 20 0.78 13.30 -6.93
C HIS A 20 1.38 13.91 -8.21
N PHE A 21 0.56 14.21 -9.22
CA PHE A 21 1.06 14.87 -10.43
C PHE A 21 1.59 16.27 -10.17
N VAL A 22 0.93 17.05 -9.31
CA VAL A 22 1.41 18.38 -8.88
C VAL A 22 2.75 18.23 -8.15
N ASP A 23 2.84 17.36 -7.14
CA ASP A 23 4.08 17.11 -6.38
C ASP A 23 5.24 16.69 -7.30
N LYS A 24 5.01 15.70 -8.17
CA LYS A 24 5.99 15.24 -9.16
C LYS A 24 6.51 16.39 -10.03
N ARG A 25 5.63 17.31 -10.45
CA ARG A 25 6.02 18.48 -11.26
C ARG A 25 6.81 19.50 -10.44
N LEU A 26 6.41 19.77 -9.21
CA LEU A 26 7.13 20.66 -8.29
C LEU A 26 8.55 20.16 -8.02
N GLN A 27 8.74 18.84 -7.85
CA GLN A 27 10.06 18.24 -7.62
C GLN A 27 10.97 18.29 -8.85
N LEU A 28 10.42 18.14 -10.06
CA LEU A 28 11.23 18.12 -11.27
C LEU A 28 11.83 19.49 -11.62
N GLY A 29 11.32 20.60 -11.06
CA GLY A 29 11.85 21.96 -11.24
C GLY A 29 11.87 22.49 -12.69
N LYS A 30 11.50 21.65 -13.68
CA LYS A 30 11.55 21.94 -15.10
C LYS A 30 10.38 22.84 -15.50
N GLY A 31 10.68 23.85 -16.32
CA GLY A 31 9.67 24.62 -17.04
C GLY A 31 9.12 25.87 -16.35
N ARG A 32 9.88 26.53 -15.46
CA ARG A 32 9.51 27.88 -14.99
C ARG A 32 9.60 28.93 -16.10
N ASP A 33 10.47 28.71 -17.08
CA ASP A 33 10.71 29.63 -18.20
C ASP A 33 10.14 29.12 -19.54
N ASP A 34 9.51 27.94 -19.56
CA ASP A 34 8.85 27.37 -20.75
C ASP A 34 7.32 27.63 -20.67
N PRO A 35 6.76 28.51 -21.53
CA PRO A 35 5.34 28.87 -21.50
C PRO A 35 4.40 27.68 -21.71
N ILE A 36 4.80 26.67 -22.49
CA ILE A 36 4.00 25.46 -22.73
C ILE A 36 3.95 24.62 -21.45
N TYR A 37 5.07 24.57 -20.74
CA TYR A 37 5.18 23.81 -19.50
C TYR A 37 4.43 24.51 -18.35
N MET A 38 4.47 25.84 -18.27
CA MET A 38 3.68 26.63 -17.32
C MET A 38 2.17 26.46 -17.53
N LYS A 39 1.69 26.48 -18.79
CA LYS A 39 0.28 26.25 -19.11
C LYS A 39 -0.18 24.84 -18.69
N LYS A 40 0.67 23.82 -18.87
CA LYS A 40 0.38 22.45 -18.41
C LYS A 40 0.40 22.34 -16.88
N ASN A 41 1.30 23.05 -16.19
CA ASN A 41 1.35 23.07 -14.72
C ASN A 41 0.13 23.77 -14.10
N LEU A 42 -0.36 24.86 -14.70
CA LEU A 42 -1.59 25.52 -14.26
C LEU A 42 -2.80 24.57 -14.40
N HIS A 43 -2.91 23.89 -15.53
CA HIS A 43 -4.02 22.95 -15.77
C HIS A 43 -4.12 21.85 -14.70
N ILE A 44 -3.00 21.23 -14.30
CA ILE A 44 -3.03 20.15 -13.31
C ILE A 44 -3.37 20.65 -11.89
N VAL A 45 -2.95 21.88 -11.55
CA VAL A 45 -3.26 22.51 -10.26
C VAL A 45 -4.74 22.92 -10.23
N ASP A 46 -5.26 23.47 -11.32
CA ASP A 46 -6.66 23.84 -11.43
C ASP A 46 -7.56 22.61 -11.38
N LYS A 47 -7.18 21.51 -12.05
CA LYS A 47 -7.89 20.23 -11.93
C LYS A 47 -7.89 19.69 -10.51
N LEU A 48 -6.77 19.79 -9.79
CA LEU A 48 -6.71 19.37 -8.39
C LEU A 48 -7.68 20.19 -7.52
N LYS A 49 -7.74 21.52 -7.72
CA LYS A 49 -8.67 22.41 -7.01
C LYS A 49 -10.13 22.02 -7.29
N GLU A 50 -10.50 21.77 -8.55
CA GLU A 50 -11.86 21.33 -8.91
C GLU A 50 -12.29 20.09 -8.13
N PHE A 51 -11.41 19.09 -7.96
CA PHE A 51 -11.73 17.89 -7.18
C PHE A 51 -11.81 18.15 -5.67
N ILE A 52 -10.98 19.05 -5.13
CA ILE A 52 -11.06 19.47 -3.72
C ILE A 52 -12.37 20.22 -3.45
N ASP A 53 -12.76 21.12 -4.36
CA ASP A 53 -14.01 21.86 -4.26
C ASP A 53 -15.22 20.93 -4.35
N GLU A 54 -15.19 19.94 -5.24
CA GLU A 54 -16.22 18.89 -5.33
C GLU A 54 -16.28 18.01 -4.08
N TRP A 55 -15.15 17.73 -3.43
CA TRP A 55 -15.15 16.99 -2.15
C TRP A 55 -15.90 17.77 -1.06
N ARG A 56 -15.65 19.08 -1.00
CA ARG A 56 -16.26 19.98 -0.03
C ARG A 56 -17.73 20.26 -0.32
N SER A 57 -18.10 20.41 -1.60
CA SER A 57 -19.49 20.63 -2.02
C SER A 57 -20.40 19.48 -1.60
N ARG A 58 -19.87 18.26 -1.56
CA ARG A 58 -20.56 17.05 -1.08
C ARG A 58 -20.60 16.91 0.44
N GLY A 59 -19.98 17.83 1.19
CA GLY A 59 -19.95 17.79 2.65
C GLY A 59 -19.10 16.67 3.24
N TYR A 60 -18.17 16.11 2.46
CA TYR A 60 -17.29 15.04 2.95
C TYR A 60 -16.28 15.56 3.97
N PRO A 61 -15.92 14.76 4.99
CA PRO A 61 -15.02 15.20 6.05
C PRO A 61 -13.61 15.47 5.52
N GLU A 62 -12.91 16.41 6.17
CA GLU A 62 -11.52 16.73 5.86
C GLU A 62 -10.60 15.55 6.20
N THR A 63 -9.69 15.18 5.29
CA THR A 63 -8.76 14.05 5.47
C THR A 63 -7.31 14.50 5.31
N GLU A 64 -6.35 13.69 5.78
CA GLU A 64 -4.92 13.98 5.57
C GLU A 64 -4.53 14.05 4.09
N SER A 65 -5.24 13.31 3.23
CA SER A 65 -5.07 13.41 1.78
C SER A 65 -5.53 14.76 1.23
N ILE A 66 -6.65 15.31 1.71
CA ILE A 66 -7.12 16.65 1.30
C ILE A 66 -6.13 17.70 1.77
N LYS A 67 -5.72 17.67 3.05
CA LYS A 67 -4.72 18.58 3.59
C LYS A 67 -3.39 18.51 2.84
N TRP A 68 -2.95 17.32 2.42
CA TRP A 68 -1.78 17.14 1.60
C TRP A 68 -1.94 17.78 0.21
N ALA A 69 -3.08 17.56 -0.45
CA ALA A 69 -3.39 18.17 -1.72
C ALA A 69 -3.42 19.70 -1.65
N GLU A 70 -4.00 20.28 -0.59
CA GLU A 70 -4.01 21.72 -0.37
C GLU A 70 -2.61 22.31 -0.19
N ARG A 71 -1.78 21.69 0.64
CA ARG A 71 -0.37 22.10 0.79
C ARG A 71 0.37 22.11 -0.54
N LEU A 72 0.05 21.19 -1.44
CA LEU A 72 0.63 21.15 -2.79
C LEU A 72 0.10 22.26 -3.69
N VAL A 73 -1.19 22.60 -3.60
CA VAL A 73 -1.76 23.76 -4.30
C VAL A 73 -1.11 25.07 -3.81
N GLU A 74 -0.99 25.26 -2.50
CA GLU A 74 -0.33 26.42 -1.89
C GLU A 74 1.14 26.51 -2.32
N ARG A 75 1.86 25.38 -2.28
CA ARG A 75 3.26 25.31 -2.73
C ARG A 75 3.39 25.64 -4.22
N ALA A 76 2.46 25.18 -5.05
CA ALA A 76 2.44 25.51 -6.47
C ALA A 76 2.18 27.00 -6.73
N ASN A 77 1.22 27.59 -6.02
CA ASN A 77 0.87 29.01 -6.17
C ASN A 77 1.96 29.96 -5.64
N SER A 78 2.66 29.57 -4.57
CA SER A 78 3.73 30.39 -3.96
C SER A 78 5.04 30.38 -4.76
N GLY A 79 5.18 29.51 -5.76
CA GLY A 79 6.45 29.32 -6.48
C GLY A 79 7.57 28.77 -5.59
N ALA A 80 7.23 28.26 -4.39
CA ALA A 80 8.18 27.79 -3.40
C ALA A 80 8.83 26.47 -3.83
N THR A 81 10.10 26.54 -4.18
CA THR A 81 10.89 25.38 -4.64
C THR A 81 12.01 25.00 -3.71
N SER A 82 11.88 25.33 -2.43
CA SER A 82 12.78 24.80 -1.42
C SER A 82 12.70 23.27 -1.49
N ILE A 83 13.78 22.67 -1.99
CA ILE A 83 14.12 21.25 -1.94
C ILE A 83 15.38 21.22 -1.08
N GLU A 84 15.30 21.70 0.17
CA GLU A 84 16.39 21.46 1.10
C GLU A 84 16.64 19.95 1.14
N PRO A 85 17.87 19.47 0.86
CA PRO A 85 18.15 18.05 0.86
C PRO A 85 17.79 17.46 2.22
N TYR A 86 17.08 16.34 2.23
CA TYR A 86 16.81 15.61 3.47
C TYR A 86 18.15 15.24 4.14
N ARG A 87 18.40 15.78 5.35
CA ARG A 87 19.64 15.55 6.12
C ARG A 87 19.48 14.51 7.23
N GLY A 88 18.43 13.69 7.20
CA GLY A 88 18.11 12.83 8.34
C GLY A 88 19.20 11.81 8.66
N GLU A 89 19.68 11.85 9.89
CA GLU A 89 20.60 10.87 10.49
C GLU A 89 19.78 9.77 11.16
N ILE A 90 19.20 8.87 10.36
CA ILE A 90 18.65 7.63 10.91
C ILE A 90 19.84 6.70 11.18
N GLY A 91 19.87 6.04 12.35
CA GLY A 91 20.91 5.06 12.70
C GLY A 91 21.01 3.92 11.68
N ARG A 92 21.91 4.08 10.69
CA ARG A 92 21.95 3.30 9.45
C ARG A 92 22.20 1.80 9.67
N GLU A 93 23.03 1.46 10.65
CA GLU A 93 23.41 0.06 10.91
C GLU A 93 22.24 -0.77 11.47
N LYS A 94 21.51 -0.23 12.46
CA LYS A 94 20.36 -0.90 13.08
C LYS A 94 19.24 -1.22 12.07
N PHE A 95 19.11 -0.42 11.01
CA PHE A 95 18.13 -0.69 9.95
C PHE A 95 18.46 -1.94 9.15
N PHE A 96 19.74 -2.11 8.76
CA PHE A 96 20.16 -3.29 8.02
C PHE A 96 20.09 -4.57 8.85
N ASP A 97 20.28 -4.48 10.17
CA ASP A 97 20.08 -5.62 11.07
C ASP A 97 18.63 -6.12 11.04
N ILE A 98 17.64 -5.22 11.00
CA ILE A 98 16.23 -5.60 10.87
C ILE A 98 15.98 -6.29 9.53
N ILE A 99 16.48 -5.73 8.43
CA ILE A 99 16.32 -6.33 7.09
C ILE A 99 16.95 -7.72 7.03
N LYS A 100 18.18 -7.85 7.52
CA LYS A 100 18.96 -9.10 7.48
C LYS A 100 18.50 -10.11 8.53
N GLY A 101 17.87 -9.67 9.62
CA GLY A 101 17.38 -10.49 10.72
C GLY A 101 16.03 -11.13 10.45
N ARG A 102 15.14 -10.45 9.70
CA ARG A 102 13.78 -10.94 9.42
C ARG A 102 13.77 -12.32 8.74
N ARG A 103 12.93 -13.23 9.22
CA ARG A 103 12.71 -14.57 8.66
C ARG A 103 11.23 -14.83 8.37
N SER A 104 10.96 -15.80 7.49
CA SER A 104 9.62 -16.37 7.36
C SER A 104 9.39 -17.37 8.48
N ILE A 105 8.55 -17.00 9.45
CA ILE A 105 8.23 -17.79 10.63
C ILE A 105 6.94 -18.56 10.35
N ARG A 106 6.99 -19.88 10.54
CA ARG A 106 5.88 -20.80 10.24
C ARG A 106 5.42 -21.61 11.44
N ILE A 107 6.12 -21.48 12.58
CA ILE A 107 5.77 -22.09 13.85
C ILE A 107 5.75 -20.97 14.88
N PHE A 108 4.59 -20.81 15.54
CA PHE A 108 4.32 -19.72 16.45
C PHE A 108 4.06 -20.27 17.86
N LEU A 109 4.40 -19.48 18.87
CA LEU A 109 3.97 -19.76 20.24
C LEU A 109 2.44 -19.62 20.34
N PRO A 110 1.77 -20.37 21.23
CA PRO A 110 0.33 -20.23 21.50
C PRO A 110 0.04 -18.97 22.34
N LYS A 111 0.65 -17.85 21.97
CA LYS A 111 0.51 -16.55 22.63
C LYS A 111 -0.28 -15.62 21.69
N PRO A 112 -1.40 -15.02 22.13
CA PRO A 112 -2.12 -14.01 21.36
C PRO A 112 -1.23 -12.82 20.99
N VAL A 113 -1.49 -12.21 19.84
CA VAL A 113 -0.84 -10.95 19.42
C VAL A 113 -1.68 -9.78 19.91
N GLU A 114 -1.02 -8.81 20.53
CA GLU A 114 -1.65 -7.61 21.04
C GLU A 114 -2.21 -6.74 19.89
N GLU A 115 -3.42 -6.18 20.07
CA GLU A 115 -4.13 -5.43 19.03
C GLU A 115 -3.33 -4.22 18.55
N GLU A 116 -2.65 -3.53 19.47
CA GLU A 116 -1.81 -2.38 19.19
C GLU A 116 -0.66 -2.75 18.24
N LYS A 117 -0.08 -3.95 18.41
CA LYS A 117 0.97 -4.41 17.50
C LYS A 117 0.41 -4.68 16.11
N LEU A 118 -0.76 -5.32 16.00
CA LEU A 118 -1.43 -5.56 14.72
C LEU A 118 -1.77 -4.24 14.00
N LYS A 119 -2.26 -3.23 14.73
CA LYS A 119 -2.47 -1.88 14.19
C LYS A 119 -1.15 -1.23 13.74
N LYS A 120 -0.07 -1.38 14.50
CA LYS A 120 1.27 -0.89 14.11
C LYS A 120 1.79 -1.55 12.83
N LEU A 121 1.46 -2.82 12.62
CA LEU A 121 1.78 -3.54 11.38
C LEU A 121 1.05 -2.93 10.18
N VAL A 122 -0.24 -2.63 10.32
CA VAL A 122 -1.03 -1.95 9.28
C VAL A 122 -0.53 -0.52 9.05
N GLU A 123 -0.21 0.23 10.11
CA GLU A 123 0.38 1.57 10.00
C GLU A 123 1.67 1.55 9.17
N ALA A 124 2.57 0.60 9.44
CA ALA A 124 3.78 0.43 8.64
C ALA A 124 3.48 0.12 7.17
N ALA A 125 2.45 -0.70 6.91
CA ALA A 125 2.01 -1.03 5.56
C ALA A 125 1.47 0.20 4.81
N LEU A 126 0.73 1.11 5.49
CA LEU A 126 0.19 2.35 4.91
C LEU A 126 1.28 3.36 4.54
N TRP A 127 2.46 3.29 5.16
CA TRP A 127 3.62 4.12 4.80
C TRP A 127 4.41 3.58 3.60
N ALA A 128 4.01 2.44 3.03
CA ALA A 128 4.62 1.96 1.80
C ALA A 128 4.27 2.89 0.62
N PRO A 129 5.18 3.03 -0.37
CA PRO A 129 4.84 3.74 -1.59
C PRO A 129 3.65 3.06 -2.28
N SER A 130 2.76 3.88 -2.83
CA SER A 130 1.64 3.43 -3.67
C SER A 130 1.66 4.17 -5.00
N GLY A 131 1.42 3.46 -6.10
CA GLY A 131 1.34 4.05 -7.43
C GLY A 131 0.42 5.26 -7.46
N CYS A 132 0.92 6.43 -7.86
CA CYS A 132 0.18 7.70 -7.83
C CYS A 132 -0.51 8.04 -6.49
N ASN A 133 0.01 7.51 -5.37
CA ASN A 133 -0.60 7.61 -4.03
C ASN A 133 -2.07 7.13 -3.96
N GLN A 134 -2.42 6.11 -4.75
CA GLN A 134 -3.80 5.64 -4.87
C GLN A 134 -4.30 4.90 -3.63
N GLN A 135 -3.40 4.31 -2.86
CA GLN A 135 -3.68 3.58 -1.62
C GLN A 135 -4.80 2.53 -1.84
N PRO A 136 -4.58 1.56 -2.75
CA PRO A 136 -5.63 0.61 -3.14
C PRO A 136 -5.87 -0.50 -2.10
N LEU A 137 -5.02 -0.60 -1.08
CA LEU A 137 -5.02 -1.73 -0.16
C LEU A 137 -5.87 -1.47 1.08
N ASP A 138 -6.70 -2.45 1.43
CA ASP A 138 -7.36 -2.59 2.72
C ASP A 138 -6.83 -3.85 3.43
N PHE A 139 -6.97 -3.91 4.75
CA PHE A 139 -6.39 -4.97 5.60
C PHE A 139 -7.46 -5.56 6.52
N ILE A 140 -7.65 -6.87 6.43
CA ILE A 140 -8.61 -7.62 7.26
C ILE A 140 -7.82 -8.37 8.32
N ILE A 141 -7.96 -7.96 9.58
CA ILE A 141 -7.28 -8.55 10.73
C ILE A 141 -8.16 -9.65 11.32
N ILE A 142 -7.61 -10.84 11.48
CA ILE A 142 -8.29 -12.01 12.06
C ILE A 142 -7.47 -12.51 13.26
N THR A 143 -8.09 -12.52 14.44
CA THR A 143 -7.53 -13.07 15.69
C THR A 143 -8.34 -14.23 16.26
N ASP A 144 -9.54 -14.46 15.71
CA ASP A 144 -10.37 -15.62 16.04
C ASP A 144 -9.73 -16.92 15.51
N PRO A 145 -9.42 -17.90 16.37
CA PRO A 145 -8.69 -19.10 15.96
C PRO A 145 -9.41 -19.93 14.88
N GLU A 146 -10.74 -19.99 14.88
CA GLU A 146 -11.52 -20.71 13.86
C GLU A 146 -11.42 -20.01 12.51
N LYS A 147 -11.57 -18.69 12.49
CA LYS A 147 -11.46 -17.89 11.27
C LYS A 147 -10.04 -17.88 10.72
N VAL A 148 -9.01 -17.87 11.58
CA VAL A 148 -7.61 -18.00 11.15
C VAL A 148 -7.37 -19.36 10.50
N ARG A 149 -7.87 -20.45 11.11
CA ARG A 149 -7.75 -21.80 10.53
C ARG A 149 -8.35 -21.86 9.13
N TRP A 150 -9.57 -21.38 9.01
CA TRP A 150 -10.28 -21.35 7.74
C TRP A 150 -9.57 -20.51 6.67
N ALA A 151 -9.13 -19.29 7.01
CA ALA A 151 -8.40 -18.44 6.07
C ALA A 151 -7.06 -19.07 5.62
N ALA A 152 -6.36 -19.77 6.53
CA ALA A 152 -5.14 -20.50 6.21
C ALA A 152 -5.39 -21.70 5.28
N GLU A 153 -6.51 -22.41 5.43
CA GLU A 153 -6.92 -23.49 4.52
C GLU A 153 -7.21 -22.96 3.11
N VAL A 154 -7.88 -21.79 3.01
CA VAL A 154 -8.14 -21.12 1.74
C VAL A 154 -6.86 -20.68 1.04
N ALA A 155 -5.86 -20.21 1.80
CA ALA A 155 -4.54 -19.86 1.27
C ALA A 155 -3.75 -21.08 0.74
N ASP A 156 -4.38 -22.27 0.67
CA ASP A 156 -3.92 -23.52 0.05
C ASP A 156 -2.56 -24.00 0.59
N LYS A 157 -2.41 -23.94 1.91
CA LYS A 157 -1.23 -24.44 2.63
C LYS A 157 -1.65 -25.32 3.80
N LYS A 158 -2.19 -26.51 3.47
CA LYS A 158 -2.60 -27.58 4.41
C LYS A 158 -1.51 -28.07 5.40
N PHE A 159 -0.28 -27.56 5.29
CA PHE A 159 0.88 -28.03 6.05
C PHE A 159 1.46 -27.00 7.04
N LEU A 160 0.88 -25.79 7.15
CA LEU A 160 1.40 -24.76 8.05
C LEU A 160 0.65 -24.78 9.40
N PRO A 161 1.36 -24.83 10.54
CA PRO A 161 0.78 -24.54 11.84
C PRO A 161 0.07 -23.19 11.83
N TYR A 162 -1.09 -23.13 12.47
CA TYR A 162 -1.89 -21.91 12.51
C TYR A 162 -1.22 -20.85 13.39
N SER A 163 -1.18 -19.61 12.90
CA SER A 163 -0.75 -18.45 13.66
C SER A 163 -1.85 -17.99 14.64
N PRO A 164 -1.48 -17.30 15.73
CA PRO A 164 -2.45 -16.63 16.60
C PRO A 164 -3.23 -15.50 15.91
N ALA A 165 -2.69 -14.91 14.84
CA ALA A 165 -3.36 -13.89 14.05
C ALA A 165 -3.01 -13.98 12.56
N MET A 166 -3.92 -13.54 11.70
CA MET A 166 -3.71 -13.43 10.26
C MET A 166 -4.19 -12.07 9.75
N ILE A 167 -3.43 -11.46 8.86
CA ILE A 167 -3.83 -10.26 8.12
C ILE A 167 -4.02 -10.66 6.66
N ILE A 168 -5.25 -10.49 6.14
CA ILE A 168 -5.55 -10.64 4.71
C ILE A 168 -5.43 -9.26 4.08
N VAL A 169 -4.58 -9.14 3.06
CA VAL A 169 -4.43 -7.92 2.27
C VAL A 169 -5.35 -8.04 1.06
N VAL A 170 -6.22 -7.05 0.90
CA VAL A 170 -7.14 -6.96 -0.22
C VAL A 170 -6.89 -5.67 -0.98
N ALA A 171 -6.98 -5.71 -2.30
CA ALA A 171 -6.92 -4.54 -3.15
C ALA A 171 -8.32 -4.20 -3.67
N ASP A 172 -8.69 -2.93 -3.56
CA ASP A 172 -9.82 -2.35 -4.26
C ASP A 172 -9.39 -2.08 -5.71
N THR A 173 -9.85 -2.91 -6.65
CA THR A 173 -9.46 -2.81 -8.07
C THR A 173 -9.94 -1.51 -8.71
N ARG A 174 -10.90 -0.81 -8.10
CA ARG A 174 -11.29 0.54 -8.54
C ARG A 174 -10.23 1.56 -8.18
N ARG A 175 -9.27 1.27 -7.29
CA ARG A 175 -8.20 2.21 -6.93
C ARG A 175 -6.93 2.04 -7.74
N THR A 176 -6.83 1.01 -8.57
CA THR A 176 -5.59 0.64 -9.27
C THR A 176 -5.50 1.22 -10.69
N GLU A 177 -6.55 1.91 -11.15
CA GLU A 177 -6.57 2.69 -12.40
C GLU A 177 -6.03 4.11 -12.17
N THR A 178 -5.02 4.53 -12.93
CA THR A 178 -4.46 5.89 -12.95
C THR A 178 -5.47 6.95 -13.40
N ALA A 179 -5.27 8.22 -13.03
CA ALA A 179 -6.12 9.31 -13.51
C ALA A 179 -6.11 9.51 -15.05
N ASP A 180 -5.12 8.95 -15.75
CA ASP A 180 -5.09 8.90 -17.22
C ASP A 180 -6.01 7.79 -17.80
N ASP A 181 -6.45 6.81 -16.99
CA ASP A 181 -7.30 5.69 -17.42
C ASP A 181 -8.76 6.09 -17.67
N VAL A 182 -9.20 7.26 -17.20
CA VAL A 182 -10.56 7.78 -17.50
C VAL A 182 -10.72 8.07 -19.00
N THR A 183 -9.61 8.26 -19.72
CA THR A 183 -9.57 8.46 -21.18
C THR A 183 -9.25 7.21 -21.98
N LYS A 184 -8.93 6.08 -21.31
CA LYS A 184 -8.57 4.83 -22.00
C LYS A 184 -9.81 3.99 -22.34
N PRO A 185 -9.81 3.30 -23.49
CA PRO A 185 -10.83 2.30 -23.83
C PRO A 185 -11.04 1.27 -22.71
N LYS A 186 -12.29 0.87 -22.50
CA LYS A 186 -12.70 -0.06 -21.43
C LYS A 186 -11.92 -1.37 -21.46
N GLU A 187 -11.53 -1.86 -22.64
CA GLU A 187 -10.80 -3.12 -22.79
C GLU A 187 -9.34 -3.05 -22.25
N LEU A 188 -8.79 -1.84 -22.08
CA LEU A 188 -7.50 -1.60 -21.45
C LEU A 188 -7.60 -1.36 -19.94
N ARG A 189 -8.81 -1.06 -19.44
CA ARG A 189 -9.13 -0.86 -18.02
C ARG A 189 -9.39 -2.19 -17.29
N ASP A 190 -10.03 -3.14 -17.96
CA ASP A 190 -10.44 -4.43 -17.38
C ASP A 190 -9.28 -5.46 -17.22
N LYS A 191 -8.04 -5.09 -17.52
CA LYS A 191 -6.87 -5.92 -17.19
C LYS A 191 -6.36 -5.51 -15.80
N PRO A 192 -6.46 -6.37 -14.76
CA PRO A 192 -5.90 -6.05 -13.45
C PRO A 192 -4.42 -5.75 -13.63
N GLY A 193 -4.07 -4.48 -13.45
CA GLY A 193 -2.70 -4.02 -13.65
C GLY A 193 -1.77 -4.69 -12.64
N PRO A 194 -0.48 -4.86 -12.97
CA PRO A 194 0.52 -5.38 -12.03
C PRO A 194 0.72 -4.50 -10.78
N VAL A 195 0.08 -3.31 -10.76
CA VAL A 195 0.10 -2.31 -9.68
C VAL A 195 -0.32 -2.90 -8.33
N GLU A 196 -1.34 -3.77 -8.32
CA GLU A 196 -1.79 -4.46 -7.09
C GLU A 196 -0.68 -5.27 -6.45
N GLY A 197 0.13 -5.96 -7.26
CA GLY A 197 1.23 -6.79 -6.80
C GLY A 197 2.41 -5.98 -6.25
N TYR A 198 2.73 -4.84 -6.88
CA TYR A 198 3.82 -3.98 -6.43
C TYR A 198 3.48 -3.25 -5.12
N ASP A 199 2.30 -2.61 -5.06
CA ASP A 199 1.84 -1.94 -3.86
C ASP A 199 1.68 -2.94 -2.71
N THR A 200 1.10 -4.12 -2.98
CA THR A 200 1.01 -5.20 -1.98
C THR A 200 2.39 -5.64 -1.50
N GLY A 201 3.34 -5.85 -2.42
CA GLY A 201 4.70 -6.26 -2.06
C GLY A 201 5.41 -5.24 -1.16
N ALA A 202 5.28 -3.95 -1.47
CA ALA A 202 5.85 -2.87 -0.67
C ALA A 202 5.19 -2.79 0.72
N ALA A 203 3.86 -2.80 0.77
CA ALA A 203 3.07 -2.75 2.00
C ALA A 203 3.36 -3.94 2.92
N VAL A 204 3.32 -5.16 2.37
CA VAL A 204 3.63 -6.38 3.12
C VAL A 204 5.08 -6.37 3.57
N GLN A 205 6.04 -5.93 2.76
CA GLN A 205 7.44 -5.87 3.19
C GLN A 205 7.66 -4.89 4.36
N ASN A 206 7.03 -3.71 4.37
CA ASN A 206 7.08 -2.80 5.52
C ASN A 206 6.49 -3.45 6.78
N MET A 207 5.33 -4.10 6.64
CA MET A 207 4.65 -4.84 7.71
C MET A 207 5.56 -5.90 8.33
N LEU A 208 6.26 -6.65 7.47
CA LEU A 208 7.20 -7.71 7.82
C LEU A 208 8.41 -7.20 8.61
N LEU A 209 8.95 -6.03 8.24
CA LEU A 209 10.06 -5.41 8.96
C LEU A 209 9.62 -4.85 10.31
N ALA A 210 8.44 -4.20 10.36
CA ALA A 210 7.84 -3.71 11.60
C ALA A 210 7.54 -4.85 12.57
N ALA A 211 6.99 -5.96 12.09
CA ALA A 211 6.73 -7.14 12.90
C ALA A 211 8.03 -7.67 13.53
N HIS A 212 9.09 -7.82 12.73
CA HIS A 212 10.38 -8.27 13.23
C HIS A 212 10.94 -7.33 14.30
N HIS A 213 10.84 -6.02 14.09
CA HIS A 213 11.26 -5.01 15.07
C HIS A 213 10.47 -5.12 16.40
N LEU A 214 9.19 -5.46 16.35
CA LEU A 214 8.31 -5.64 17.52
C LEU A 214 8.45 -7.01 18.20
N GLY A 215 9.40 -7.84 17.78
CA GLY A 215 9.64 -9.20 18.29
C GLY A 215 8.65 -10.24 17.76
N LEU A 216 7.90 -9.92 16.70
CA LEU A 216 6.96 -10.82 16.05
C LEU A 216 7.61 -11.55 14.86
N GLY A 217 7.10 -12.74 14.58
CA GLY A 217 7.36 -13.52 13.38
C GLY A 217 6.21 -13.39 12.39
N THR A 218 6.53 -13.45 11.10
CA THR A 218 5.52 -13.43 10.03
C THR A 218 5.82 -14.42 8.91
N CYS A 219 4.77 -14.86 8.21
CA CYS A 219 4.91 -15.54 6.92
C CYS A 219 3.97 -14.92 5.90
N TRP A 220 4.56 -14.30 4.87
CA TRP A 220 3.82 -13.86 3.69
C TRP A 220 3.51 -15.05 2.79
N ILE A 221 2.24 -15.18 2.42
CA ILE A 221 1.70 -16.13 1.45
C ILE A 221 1.04 -15.30 0.34
N GLY A 222 1.49 -15.48 -0.91
CA GLY A 222 0.87 -14.82 -2.05
C GLY A 222 -0.50 -15.41 -2.38
N ALA A 223 -1.43 -14.56 -2.82
CA ALA A 223 -2.72 -15.01 -3.33
C ALA A 223 -2.57 -15.76 -4.66
N ASN A 224 -3.41 -16.77 -4.92
CA ASN A 224 -3.33 -17.66 -6.08
C ASN A 224 -4.58 -17.65 -6.98
N LYS A 225 -5.49 -16.68 -6.84
CA LYS A 225 -6.76 -16.54 -7.57
C LYS A 225 -7.57 -17.85 -7.64
N SER A 226 -7.44 -18.70 -6.62
CA SER A 226 -8.11 -19.99 -6.60
C SER A 226 -9.61 -19.85 -6.32
N LYS A 227 -10.37 -20.94 -6.58
CA LYS A 227 -11.78 -21.04 -6.17
C LYS A 227 -11.96 -20.81 -4.66
N GLY A 228 -10.94 -21.12 -3.85
CA GLY A 228 -10.94 -20.86 -2.40
C GLY A 228 -10.99 -19.37 -2.07
N GLU A 229 -10.19 -18.55 -2.76
CA GLU A 229 -10.13 -17.11 -2.51
C GLU A 229 -11.43 -16.40 -2.90
N ALA A 230 -12.05 -16.78 -4.02
CA ALA A 230 -13.36 -16.27 -4.40
C ALA A 230 -14.44 -16.61 -3.35
N LYS A 231 -14.34 -17.80 -2.72
CA LYS A 231 -15.24 -18.20 -1.62
C LYS A 231 -14.98 -17.37 -0.35
N LEU A 232 -13.73 -17.07 -0.03
CA LEU A 232 -13.32 -16.23 1.09
C LEU A 232 -13.79 -14.78 0.93
N VAL A 233 -13.67 -14.19 -0.26
CA VAL A 233 -14.23 -12.86 -0.59
C VAL A 233 -15.75 -12.83 -0.31
N ARG A 234 -16.49 -13.82 -0.79
CA ARG A 234 -17.95 -13.93 -0.56
C ARG A 234 -18.30 -14.10 0.92
N LEU A 235 -17.57 -14.94 1.64
CA LEU A 235 -17.81 -15.19 3.08
C LEU A 235 -17.46 -13.99 3.95
N LEU A 236 -16.46 -13.20 3.56
CA LEU A 236 -16.13 -11.92 4.20
C LEU A 236 -17.12 -10.80 3.82
N GLY A 237 -18.10 -11.08 2.95
CA GLY A 237 -19.07 -10.08 2.49
C GLY A 237 -18.43 -8.94 1.68
N LEU A 238 -17.26 -9.19 1.08
CA LEU A 238 -16.54 -8.18 0.32
C LEU A 238 -17.22 -7.97 -1.04
N PRO A 239 -17.33 -6.72 -1.51
CA PRO A 239 -17.76 -6.42 -2.87
C PRO A 239 -16.90 -7.09 -3.95
N GLU A 240 -17.47 -7.34 -5.13
CA GLU A 240 -16.78 -8.06 -6.24
C GLU A 240 -15.53 -7.35 -6.77
N PHE A 241 -15.39 -6.05 -6.54
CA PHE A 241 -14.21 -5.27 -6.91
C PHE A 241 -13.06 -5.37 -5.89
N PHE A 242 -13.22 -6.12 -4.79
CA PHE A 242 -12.10 -6.48 -3.93
C PHE A 242 -11.48 -7.79 -4.35
N VAL A 243 -10.16 -7.78 -4.47
CA VAL A 243 -9.37 -8.99 -4.72
C VAL A 243 -8.39 -9.21 -3.59
N ILE A 244 -8.20 -10.46 -3.18
CA ILE A 244 -7.17 -10.81 -2.20
C ILE A 244 -5.82 -10.82 -2.92
N THR A 245 -4.82 -10.16 -2.35
CA THR A 245 -3.48 -10.06 -2.93
C THR A 245 -2.43 -10.76 -2.10
N ALA A 246 -2.63 -10.86 -0.78
CA ALA A 246 -1.73 -11.58 0.12
C ALA A 246 -2.42 -12.02 1.41
N PHE A 247 -1.83 -13.04 2.03
CA PHE A 247 -2.08 -13.41 3.42
C PHE A 247 -0.77 -13.25 4.21
N VAL A 248 -0.88 -12.75 5.43
CA VAL A 248 0.26 -12.60 6.34
C VAL A 248 -0.10 -13.25 7.67
N GLN A 249 0.56 -14.37 7.97
CA GLN A 249 0.52 -14.98 9.30
C GLN A 249 1.33 -14.13 10.27
N VAL A 250 0.83 -13.95 11.50
CA VAL A 250 1.46 -13.13 12.54
C VAL A 250 1.42 -13.84 13.90
N GLY A 251 2.55 -13.85 14.60
CA GLY A 251 2.63 -14.42 15.95
C GLY A 251 4.01 -14.29 16.55
N TYR A 252 4.18 -14.73 17.79
CA TYR A 252 5.50 -14.83 18.41
C TYR A 252 6.25 -16.06 17.86
N PRO A 253 7.50 -15.94 17.39
CA PRO A 253 8.22 -17.07 16.82
C PRO A 253 8.50 -18.13 17.88
N ALA A 254 8.10 -19.38 17.62
CA ALA A 254 8.52 -20.52 18.44
C ALA A 254 9.90 -21.05 18.01
N VAL A 255 10.25 -20.85 16.73
CA VAL A 255 11.52 -21.24 16.13
C VAL A 255 11.98 -20.14 15.20
N ILE A 256 13.25 -19.77 15.27
CA ILE A 256 13.89 -18.85 14.32
C ILE A 256 14.82 -19.67 13.43
N PRO A 257 14.53 -19.81 12.12
CA PRO A 257 15.40 -20.56 11.21
C PRO A 257 16.69 -19.77 10.91
N PRO A 258 17.78 -20.47 10.50
CA PRO A 258 18.98 -19.81 10.04
C PRO A 258 18.70 -18.93 8.80
N PRO A 259 19.55 -17.90 8.54
CA PRO A 259 19.47 -17.11 7.32
C PRO A 259 19.52 -18.00 6.07
N PRO A 260 18.55 -17.89 5.15
CA PRO A 260 18.70 -18.47 3.82
C PRO A 260 19.81 -17.74 3.04
N PRO A 261 20.54 -18.44 2.15
CA PRO A 261 21.55 -17.79 1.32
C PRO A 261 20.91 -16.72 0.42
N ARG A 262 21.72 -15.75 0.03
CA ARG A 262 21.37 -14.72 -0.96
C ARG A 262 22.46 -14.70 -2.02
N ARG A 263 22.06 -14.34 -3.24
CA ARG A 263 22.99 -13.98 -4.31
C ARG A 263 23.86 -12.82 -3.84
N SER A 264 25.08 -12.73 -4.35
CA SER A 264 25.94 -11.59 -4.04
C SER A 264 25.40 -10.32 -4.71
N VAL A 265 25.86 -9.16 -4.22
CA VAL A 265 25.47 -7.87 -4.80
C VAL A 265 26.01 -7.78 -6.23
N GLU A 266 27.23 -8.25 -6.45
CA GLU A 266 27.94 -8.23 -7.72
C GLU A 266 27.24 -9.06 -8.79
N GLU A 267 26.63 -10.20 -8.40
CA GLU A 267 25.83 -11.04 -9.31
C GLU A 267 24.55 -10.37 -9.79
N CYS A 268 24.07 -9.34 -9.11
CA CYS A 268 22.76 -8.73 -9.32
C CYS A 268 22.81 -7.30 -9.86
N ILE A 269 24.00 -6.68 -9.94
CA ILE A 269 24.17 -5.31 -10.47
C ILE A 269 24.77 -5.36 -11.87
N HIS A 270 24.13 -4.66 -12.80
CA HIS A 270 24.61 -4.45 -14.16
C HIS A 270 24.73 -2.95 -14.42
N TRP A 271 25.97 -2.45 -14.53
CA TRP A 271 26.22 -1.02 -14.76
C TRP A 271 26.13 -0.69 -16.25
N LEU A 272 25.36 0.33 -16.59
CA LEU A 272 25.44 1.02 -17.88
C LEU A 272 26.20 2.33 -17.63
N ARG A 273 27.48 2.37 -18.04
CA ARG A 273 28.35 3.54 -17.94
C ARG A 273 28.55 4.15 -19.32
#